data_AF-A0A1V2QCD7-F1
#
_entry.id   AF-A0A1V2QCD7-F1
#
_cell.length_a   1.000
_cell.length_b   1.000
_cell.length_c   1.000
_cell.angle_alpha   90.00
_cell.angle_beta   90.00
_cell.angle_gamma   90.00
#
_symmetry.space_group_name_H-M   'P 1'
#
loop_
_entity.id
_entity.type
_entity.pdbx_description
1 polymer ?
#
loop_
_entity_poly.entity_id
_entity_poly.type
_entity_poly.pdbx_seq_one_letter_code
_entity_poly.pdbx_strand_id
1 'polypeptide(L)'
;MVALEAYWRDEHDEPVVVRTATELRTILDQVHDLSTHGRVLAQLAAPKDKPVAFLDVGMNGDRGALYYTGTDHQEGCYSKGQATTDETDVLYYYMGSDTAYPSDSEIPIVAVRQAAEEFMATARRPTSVEWQPMPERTDPDESDWF
;
A
#
# COMPACT_ATOMS: atom_id res chain seq x y z
N MET A 1 12.37 -7.96 14.12
CA MET A 1 11.01 -7.53 13.79
C MET A 1 10.67 -6.32 14.64
N VAL A 2 10.05 -5.32 14.04
CA VAL A 2 9.55 -4.09 14.65
C VAL A 2 8.06 -4.26 14.89
N ALA A 3 7.54 -3.73 16.00
CA ALA A 3 6.10 -3.71 16.21
C ALA A 3 5.46 -2.68 15.27
N LEU A 4 4.35 -3.00 14.62
CA LEU A 4 3.65 -2.11 13.70
C LEU A 4 2.28 -1.73 14.28
N GLU A 5 1.82 -0.54 13.97
CA GLU A 5 0.44 -0.10 14.16
C GLU A 5 -0.33 -0.34 12.85
N ALA A 6 -1.37 -1.17 12.86
CA ALA A 6 -2.13 -1.54 11.66
C ALA A 6 -3.55 -0.96 11.66
N TYR A 7 -3.94 -0.40 10.52
CA TYR A 7 -5.24 0.24 10.25
C TYR A 7 -5.83 -0.31 8.95
N TRP A 8 -7.03 -0.88 8.98
CA TRP A 8 -7.68 -1.43 7.76
C TRP A 8 -9.21 -1.44 7.79
N ARG A 9 -9.82 -0.99 8.90
CA ARG A 9 -11.26 -0.79 9.05
C ARG A 9 -11.50 0.57 9.68
N ASP A 10 -12.52 1.25 9.20
CA ASP A 10 -12.97 2.54 9.73
C ASP A 10 -13.53 2.40 11.16
N GLU A 11 -13.99 1.20 11.52
CA GLU A 11 -14.53 0.85 12.84
C GLU A 11 -13.47 0.78 13.95
N HIS A 12 -12.18 0.89 13.60
CA HIS A 12 -11.08 0.84 14.56
C HIS A 12 -10.72 2.25 15.04
N ASP A 13 -11.18 2.61 16.24
CA ASP A 13 -10.78 3.86 16.92
C ASP A 13 -9.28 3.86 17.31
N GLU A 14 -8.66 2.68 17.47
CA GLU A 14 -7.25 2.50 17.81
C GLU A 14 -6.55 1.51 16.86
N PRO A 15 -5.24 1.69 16.57
CA PRO A 15 -4.48 0.72 15.78
C PRO A 15 -4.41 -0.64 16.47
N VAL A 16 -4.43 -1.70 15.67
CA VAL A 16 -4.03 -3.01 16.17
C VAL A 16 -2.51 -3.10 16.16
N VAL A 17 -1.91 -3.31 17.33
CA VAL A 17 -0.46 -3.44 17.47
C VAL A 17 -0.01 -4.85 17.09
N VAL A 18 0.73 -4.95 16.00
CA VAL A 18 1.27 -6.20 15.43
C VAL A 18 2.70 -6.39 15.91
N ARG A 19 3.00 -7.50 16.58
CA ARG A 19 4.33 -7.78 17.17
C ARG A 19 5.00 -9.00 16.55
N THR A 20 4.23 -9.86 15.89
CA THR A 20 4.73 -11.08 15.25
C THR A 20 4.33 -11.19 13.78
N ALA A 21 5.12 -11.91 12.99
CA ALA A 21 4.76 -12.22 11.60
C ALA A 21 3.44 -13.01 11.49
N THR A 22 3.08 -13.82 12.49
CA THR A 22 1.80 -14.54 12.50
C THR A 22 0.61 -13.58 12.65
N GLU A 23 0.71 -12.59 13.53
CA GLU A 23 -0.31 -11.54 13.66
C GLU A 23 -0.42 -10.73 12.37
N LEU A 24 0.72 -10.35 11.75
CA LEU A 24 0.72 -9.64 10.47
C LEU A 24 -0.01 -10.45 9.40
N ARG A 25 0.35 -11.72 9.22
CA ARG A 25 -0.31 -12.60 8.25
C ARG A 25 -1.81 -12.71 8.49
N THR A 26 -2.23 -12.79 9.75
CA THR A 26 -3.66 -12.86 10.12
C THR A 26 -4.41 -11.60 9.69
N ILE A 27 -3.81 -10.42 9.88
CA ILE A 27 -4.39 -9.16 9.41
C ILE A 27 -4.43 -9.12 7.87
N LEU A 28 -3.35 -9.49 7.21
CA LEU A 28 -3.29 -9.55 5.75
C LEU A 28 -4.31 -10.53 5.16
N ASP A 29 -4.60 -11.63 5.84
CA ASP A 29 -5.67 -12.57 5.45
C ASP A 29 -7.06 -11.92 5.56
N GLN A 30 -7.32 -11.17 6.64
CA GLN A 30 -8.59 -10.44 6.80
C GLN A 30 -8.76 -9.34 5.74
N VAL A 31 -7.69 -8.62 5.41
CA VAL A 31 -7.71 -7.58 4.36
C VAL A 31 -7.94 -8.23 3.00
N HIS A 32 -7.30 -9.36 2.73
CA HIS A 32 -7.51 -10.12 1.50
C HIS A 32 -8.96 -10.62 1.39
N ASP A 33 -9.56 -11.11 2.48
CA ASP A 33 -10.97 -11.54 2.50
C ASP A 33 -11.93 -10.37 2.24
N LEU A 34 -11.60 -9.16 2.70
CA LEU A 34 -12.36 -7.95 2.36
C LEU A 34 -12.23 -7.59 0.87
N SER A 35 -11.07 -7.87 0.27
CA SER A 35 -10.79 -7.53 -1.12
C SER A 35 -11.67 -8.27 -2.14
N THR A 36 -12.44 -9.29 -1.72
CA THR A 36 -13.39 -9.99 -2.58
C THR A 36 -14.54 -9.10 -3.05
N HIS A 37 -14.77 -7.96 -2.39
CA HIS A 37 -15.84 -7.02 -2.72
C HIS A 37 -15.33 -5.72 -3.35
N GLY A 38 -14.02 -5.60 -3.58
CA GLY A 38 -13.39 -4.41 -4.15
C GLY A 38 -11.96 -4.22 -3.67
N ARG A 39 -11.27 -3.21 -4.20
CA ARG A 39 -9.91 -2.88 -3.81
C ARG A 39 -9.87 -2.24 -2.42
N VAL A 40 -9.13 -2.82 -1.49
CA VAL A 40 -9.05 -2.36 -0.08
C VAL A 40 -7.62 -2.11 0.34
N LEU A 41 -7.42 -1.17 1.26
CA LEU A 41 -6.11 -0.80 1.82
C LEU A 41 -6.01 -1.12 3.31
N ALA A 42 -4.82 -1.56 3.70
CA ALA A 42 -4.37 -1.58 5.08
C ALA A 42 -3.10 -0.74 5.23
N GLN A 43 -3.08 0.21 6.16
CA GLN A 43 -1.89 0.96 6.49
C GLN A 43 -1.14 0.29 7.64
N LEU A 44 0.17 0.14 7.47
CA LEU A 44 1.11 -0.32 8.47
C LEU A 44 2.06 0.83 8.83
N ALA A 45 2.01 1.29 10.07
CA ALA A 45 2.86 2.36 10.57
C ALA A 45 3.97 1.82 11.48
N ALA A 46 5.18 2.37 11.33
CA ALA A 46 6.22 2.22 12.35
C ALA A 46 5.76 2.87 13.67
N PRO A 47 6.21 2.36 14.83
CA PRO A 47 5.76 2.88 16.11
C PRO A 47 6.30 4.30 16.36
N LYS A 48 5.57 5.08 17.15
CA LYS A 48 5.79 6.53 17.34
C LYS A 48 7.18 6.92 17.88
N ASP A 49 7.93 5.98 18.46
CA ASP A 49 9.30 6.17 18.95
C ASP A 49 10.38 5.96 17.86
N LYS A 50 9.98 5.68 16.62
CA LYS A 50 10.85 5.47 15.45
C LYS A 50 10.71 6.59 14.42
N PRO A 51 11.67 6.73 13.49
CA PRO A 51 11.47 7.54 12.31
C PRO A 51 10.15 7.17 11.62
N VAL A 52 9.39 8.19 11.22
CA VAL A 52 8.10 8.01 10.58
C VAL A 52 8.29 7.22 9.30
N ALA A 53 7.64 6.06 9.21
CA ALA A 53 7.58 5.21 8.04
C ALA A 53 6.21 4.53 7.98
N PHE A 54 5.60 4.55 6.80
CA PHE A 54 4.31 3.94 6.52
C PHE A 54 4.44 3.02 5.31
N LEU A 55 3.76 1.89 5.37
CA LEU A 55 3.51 1.03 4.22
C LEU A 55 2.01 0.83 4.10
N ASP A 56 1.41 1.36 3.05
CA ASP A 56 0.06 1.01 2.68
C ASP A 56 0.08 -0.25 1.81
N VAL A 57 -0.82 -1.17 2.13
CA VAL A 57 -0.94 -2.49 1.54
C VAL A 57 -2.32 -2.63 0.92
N GLY A 58 -2.38 -2.40 -0.39
CA GLY A 58 -3.57 -2.57 -1.19
C GLY A 58 -3.75 -4.02 -1.62
N MET A 59 -4.96 -4.56 -1.52
CA MET A 59 -5.30 -5.90 -2.02
C MET A 59 -6.52 -5.88 -2.95
N ASN A 60 -6.44 -6.71 -3.98
CA ASN A 60 -7.45 -6.89 -5.03
C ASN A 60 -7.40 -8.36 -5.53
N GLY A 61 -7.90 -9.30 -4.74
CA GLY A 61 -7.82 -10.73 -5.07
C GLY A 61 -6.37 -11.21 -5.17
N ASP A 62 -5.97 -11.75 -6.34
CA ASP A 62 -4.63 -12.31 -6.56
C ASP A 62 -3.53 -11.26 -6.83
N ARG A 63 -3.90 -9.98 -6.80
CA ARG A 63 -3.00 -8.83 -6.97
C ARG A 63 -3.16 -7.83 -5.84
N GLY A 64 -2.24 -6.87 -5.78
CA GLY A 64 -2.31 -5.74 -4.88
C GLY A 64 -1.27 -4.69 -5.22
N ALA A 65 -1.34 -3.54 -4.56
CA ALA A 65 -0.40 -2.44 -4.75
C ALA A 65 0.18 -2.02 -3.39
N LEU A 66 1.37 -1.45 -3.40
CA LEU A 66 2.02 -0.94 -2.20
C LEU A 66 2.31 0.55 -2.37
N TYR A 67 2.17 1.30 -1.29
CA TYR A 67 2.73 2.64 -1.18
C TYR A 67 3.63 2.69 0.06
N TYR A 68 4.83 3.22 -0.10
CA TYR A 68 5.76 3.45 0.99
C TYR A 68 6.10 4.93 1.07
N THR A 69 6.09 5.47 2.28
CA THR A 69 6.74 6.74 2.60
C THR A 69 7.55 6.59 3.89
N GLY A 70 8.65 7.33 3.97
CA GLY A 70 9.52 7.32 5.13
C GLY A 70 10.54 8.45 5.06
N THR A 71 11.39 8.55 6.08
CA THR A 71 12.41 9.61 6.12
C THR A 71 13.34 9.64 4.90
N ASP A 72 13.53 8.49 4.24
CA ASP A 72 14.35 8.32 3.04
C ASP A 72 13.56 8.49 1.72
N HIS A 73 12.23 8.52 1.77
CA HIS A 73 11.33 8.68 0.63
C HIS A 73 10.14 9.55 1.01
N GLN A 74 10.38 10.85 1.24
CA GLN A 74 9.36 11.78 1.75
C GLN A 74 8.20 12.01 0.78
N GLU A 75 8.48 11.98 -0.52
CA GLU A 75 7.45 12.10 -1.58
C GLU A 75 6.66 10.79 -1.76
N GLY A 76 7.10 9.72 -1.11
CA GLY A 76 6.55 8.38 -1.25
C GLY A 76 6.93 7.69 -2.56
N CYS A 77 6.63 6.41 -2.64
CA CYS A 77 6.82 5.60 -3.83
C CYS A 77 5.81 4.45 -3.84
N TYR A 78 5.50 3.98 -5.03
CA TYR A 78 4.49 2.96 -5.30
C TYR A 78 5.18 1.69 -5.80
N SER A 79 4.62 0.51 -5.55
CA SER A 79 5.09 -0.70 -6.19
C SER A 79 5.02 -0.57 -7.70
N LYS A 80 5.94 -1.23 -8.40
CA LYS A 80 5.94 -1.30 -9.86
C LYS A 80 5.69 -2.74 -10.32
N GLY A 81 4.66 -2.90 -11.12
CA GLY A 81 4.22 -4.13 -11.75
C GLY A 81 4.07 -3.96 -13.26
N GLN A 82 3.03 -4.58 -13.81
CA GLN A 82 2.68 -4.45 -15.22
C GLN A 82 1.28 -3.85 -15.30
N ALA A 83 1.11 -2.81 -16.14
CA ALA A 83 -0.20 -2.27 -16.45
C ALA A 83 -1.12 -3.40 -16.94
N THR A 84 -2.30 -3.49 -16.35
CA THR A 84 -3.32 -4.48 -16.73
C THR A 84 -4.55 -3.85 -17.37
N THR A 85 -4.63 -2.52 -17.33
CA THR A 85 -5.71 -1.72 -17.89
C THR A 85 -5.13 -0.54 -18.66
N ASP A 86 -5.93 0.04 -19.55
CA ASP A 86 -5.62 1.31 -20.22
C ASP A 86 -5.98 2.53 -19.34
N GLU A 87 -6.36 2.30 -18.08
CA GLU A 87 -6.67 3.36 -17.13
C GLU A 87 -5.40 4.07 -16.70
N THR A 88 -5.51 5.35 -16.36
CA THR A 88 -4.37 6.14 -15.89
C THR A 88 -3.98 5.76 -14.46
N ASP A 89 -4.99 5.49 -13.62
CA ASP A 89 -4.83 5.17 -12.20
C ASP A 89 -5.72 3.99 -11.80
N VAL A 90 -5.30 3.23 -10.79
CA VAL A 90 -6.14 2.26 -10.07
C VAL A 90 -6.52 2.80 -8.70
N LEU A 91 -7.81 2.75 -8.36
CA LEU A 91 -8.33 3.30 -7.11
C LEU A 91 -8.47 2.20 -6.05
N TYR A 92 -7.87 2.46 -4.89
CA TYR A 92 -8.03 1.63 -3.70
C TYR A 92 -8.83 2.38 -2.64
N TYR A 93 -9.77 1.68 -1.99
CA TYR A 93 -10.56 2.28 -0.92
C TYR A 93 -9.84 2.20 0.43
N TYR A 94 -9.72 3.34 1.11
CA TYR A 94 -9.18 3.46 2.45
C TYR A 94 -10.05 4.39 3.31
N MET A 95 -10.61 3.87 4.41
CA MET A 95 -11.33 4.65 5.45
C MET A 95 -12.27 5.75 4.89
N GLY A 96 -13.14 5.41 3.94
CA GLY A 96 -14.10 6.37 3.39
C GLY A 96 -13.64 7.14 2.14
N SER A 97 -12.39 6.99 1.71
CA SER A 97 -11.83 7.71 0.56
C SER A 97 -11.18 6.78 -0.46
N ASP A 98 -11.34 7.13 -1.73
CA ASP A 98 -10.54 6.55 -2.80
C ASP A 98 -9.11 7.10 -2.74
N THR A 99 -8.14 6.22 -2.91
CA THR A 99 -6.72 6.52 -2.97
C THR A 99 -6.19 6.05 -4.33
N ALA A 100 -5.68 6.99 -5.12
CA ALA A 100 -5.17 6.70 -6.46
C ALA A 100 -3.75 6.13 -6.41
N TYR A 101 -3.52 5.10 -7.22
CA TYR A 101 -2.23 4.48 -7.47
C TYR A 101 -1.96 4.49 -8.99
N PRO A 102 -0.71 4.57 -9.42
CA PRO A 102 -0.36 4.41 -10.84
C PRO A 102 -0.92 3.10 -11.40
N SER A 103 -1.40 3.09 -12.64
CA SER A 103 -2.07 1.92 -13.23
C SER A 103 -1.21 0.66 -13.38
N ASP A 104 0.11 0.80 -13.39
CA ASP A 104 1.08 -0.28 -13.38
C ASP A 104 1.57 -0.63 -11.96
N SER A 105 0.86 -0.23 -10.91
CA SER A 105 1.29 -0.52 -9.52
C SER A 105 0.92 -1.91 -9.02
N GLU A 106 -0.05 -2.60 -9.64
CA GLU A 106 -0.50 -3.90 -9.17
C GLU A 106 0.54 -5.00 -9.45
N ILE A 107 1.01 -5.64 -8.37
CA ILE A 107 1.93 -6.77 -8.35
C ILE A 107 1.24 -8.03 -7.81
N PRO A 108 1.79 -9.24 -8.01
CA PRO A 108 1.22 -10.47 -7.47
C PRO A 108 1.07 -10.41 -5.95
N ILE A 109 -0.04 -10.92 -5.40
CA ILE A 109 -0.34 -10.86 -3.97
C ILE A 109 0.73 -11.50 -3.08
N VAL A 110 1.45 -12.51 -3.61
CA VAL A 110 2.57 -13.14 -2.91
C VAL A 110 3.70 -12.14 -2.67
N ALA A 111 4.00 -11.27 -3.64
CA ALA A 111 5.01 -10.23 -3.51
C ALA A 111 4.57 -9.12 -2.55
N VAL A 112 3.28 -8.75 -2.57
CA VAL A 112 2.68 -7.82 -1.60
C VAL A 112 2.88 -8.31 -0.16
N ARG A 113 2.56 -9.58 0.10
CA ARG A 113 2.71 -10.20 1.42
C ARG A 113 4.18 -10.27 1.86
N GLN A 114 5.08 -10.66 0.96
CA GLN A 114 6.51 -10.70 1.24
C GLN A 114 7.07 -9.30 1.61
N ALA A 115 6.65 -8.27 0.88
CA ALA A 115 7.08 -6.90 1.14
C ALA A 115 6.58 -6.39 2.51
N ALA A 116 5.34 -6.71 2.89
CA ALA A 116 4.81 -6.37 4.21
C ALA A 116 5.59 -7.04 5.35
N GLU A 117 5.97 -8.31 5.19
CA GLU A 117 6.81 -9.02 6.16
C GLU A 117 8.23 -8.40 6.26
N GLU A 118 8.81 -8.00 5.12
CA GLU A 118 10.10 -7.31 5.09
C GLU A 118 10.03 -5.92 5.77
N PHE A 119 8.94 -5.18 5.55
CA PHE A 119 8.68 -3.93 6.24
C PHE A 119 8.56 -4.14 7.75
N MET A 120 7.83 -5.17 8.20
CA MET A 120 7.81 -5.52 9.63
C MET A 120 9.18 -5.88 10.19
N ALA A 121 10.04 -6.51 9.39
CA ALA A 121 11.39 -6.83 9.82
C ALA A 121 12.27 -5.59 10.00
N THR A 122 12.07 -4.55 9.18
CA THR A 122 13.05 -3.47 9.00
C THR A 122 12.57 -2.05 9.26
N ALA A 123 11.24 -1.82 9.23
CA ALA A 123 10.58 -0.51 9.17
C ALA A 123 11.18 0.43 8.10
N ARG A 124 11.61 -0.14 6.97
CA ARG A 124 12.22 0.55 5.84
C ARG A 124 11.58 0.07 4.54
N ARG A 125 11.79 0.83 3.45
CA ARG A 125 11.27 0.46 2.13
C ARG A 125 11.66 -0.99 1.77
N PRO A 126 10.69 -1.88 1.53
CA PRO A 126 10.96 -3.25 1.11
C PRO A 126 11.82 -3.32 -0.16
N THR A 127 12.76 -4.24 -0.21
CA THR A 127 13.65 -4.48 -1.35
C THR A 127 13.21 -5.65 -2.23
N SER A 128 12.24 -6.43 -1.76
CA SER A 128 11.65 -7.57 -2.48
C SER A 128 10.78 -7.20 -3.69
N VAL A 129 10.53 -5.91 -3.93
CA VAL A 129 9.72 -5.41 -5.04
C VAL A 129 10.38 -4.20 -5.72
N GLU A 130 10.00 -3.95 -6.96
CA GLU A 130 10.37 -2.73 -7.66
C GLU A 130 9.46 -1.57 -7.26
N TRP A 131 9.98 -0.34 -7.33
CA TRP A 131 9.28 0.88 -6.92
C TRP A 131 9.32 1.94 -8.02
N GLN A 132 8.34 2.82 -8.01
CA GLN A 132 8.22 3.95 -8.91
C GLN A 132 7.65 5.19 -8.19
N PRO A 133 7.94 6.41 -8.69
CA PRO A 133 7.24 7.60 -8.24
C PRO A 133 5.78 7.61 -8.75
N MET A 134 4.97 8.56 -8.26
CA MET A 134 3.73 8.89 -8.96
C MET A 134 4.09 9.42 -10.35
N PRO A 135 3.47 8.94 -11.44
CA PRO A 135 3.60 9.56 -12.75
C PRO A 135 3.20 11.03 -12.66
N GLU A 136 3.92 11.89 -13.37
CA GLU A 136 3.45 13.25 -13.59
C GLU A 136 2.10 13.16 -14.32
N ARG A 137 1.05 13.71 -13.71
CA ARG A 137 -0.22 13.89 -14.40
C ARG A 137 0.03 14.80 -15.58
N THR A 138 0.06 14.21 -16.77
CA THR A 138 -0.03 14.99 -18.00
C THR A 138 -1.51 15.23 -18.23
N ASP A 139 -2.07 16.23 -17.53
CA ASP A 139 -3.38 16.73 -17.92
C ASP A 139 -3.26 17.18 -19.39
N PRO A 140 -4.25 16.90 -20.26
CA PRO A 140 -4.22 17.44 -21.61
C PRO A 140 -4.09 18.96 -21.51
N ASP A 141 -3.20 19.54 -22.32
CA ASP A 141 -2.96 20.97 -22.36
C ASP A 141 -4.33 21.69 -22.48
N GLU A 142 -4.61 22.66 -21.59
CA GLU A 142 -5.85 23.44 -21.65
C GLU A 142 -6.04 24.09 -23.04
N SER A 143 -4.95 24.22 -23.81
CA SER A 143 -4.91 24.67 -25.19
C SER A 143 -5.59 23.75 -26.21
N ASP A 144 -5.85 22.47 -25.87
CA ASP A 144 -6.58 21.53 -26.73
C ASP A 144 -8.10 21.61 -26.57
N TRP A 145 -8.60 22.45 -25.65
CA TRP A 145 -10.02 22.66 -25.38
C TRP A 145 -10.61 23.92 -26.05
N PHE A 146 -9.83 24.69 -26.82
CA PHE A 146 -10.27 25.93 -27.49
C PHE A 146 -9.83 26.05 -28.95
#